data_AF-A0A7V4UB21-F1
#
_entry.id   AF-A0A7V4UB21-F1
#
_cell.length_a   1.000
_cell.length_b   1.000
_cell.length_c   1.000
_cell.angle_alpha   90.00
_cell.angle_beta   90.00
_cell.angle_gamma   90.00
#
_symmetry.space_group_name_H-M   'P 1'
#
loop_
_entity.id
_entity.type
_entity.pdbx_description
1 polymer ?
#
loop_
_entity_poly.entity_id
_entity_poly.type
_entity_poly.pdbx_seq_one_letter_code
_entity_poly.pdbx_strand_id
1 'polypeptide(L)' 'MSIRTQNEKKFGNWEDLPDGGRRYWLDVVGRLGWRARYLKEVDARETTLRFWQEIYDEQGRRVEVHEKYPVDTGHQKVEG' A
#
# COMPACT_ATOMS: atom_id res chain seq x y z
N MET A 1 -4.64 1.04 -17.58
CA MET A 1 -5.31 0.52 -16.37
C MET A 1 -4.74 -0.85 -16.07
N SER A 2 -4.40 -1.13 -14.81
CA SER A 2 -4.01 -2.48 -14.40
C SER A 2 -5.30 -3.27 -14.17
N ILE A 3 -5.46 -4.42 -14.82
CA ILE A 3 -6.64 -5.27 -14.62
C ILE A 3 -6.51 -6.03 -13.29
N ARG A 4 -7.63 -6.39 -12.66
CA ARG A 4 -7.71 -7.09 -11.35
C ARG A 4 -6.67 -8.20 -11.18
N THR A 5 -6.56 -9.09 -12.16
CA THR A 5 -5.59 -10.20 -12.17
C THR A 5 -4.12 -9.76 -12.16
N GLN A 6 -3.80 -8.61 -12.77
CA GLN A 6 -2.46 -8.04 -12.71
C GLN A 6 -2.15 -7.47 -11.32
N ASN A 7 -3.13 -6.83 -10.67
CA ASN A 7 -2.97 -6.35 -9.29
C ASN A 7 -2.80 -7.54 -8.34
N GLU A 8 -3.65 -8.56 -8.43
CA GLU A 8 -3.55 -9.80 -7.63
C GLU A 8 -2.16 -10.46 -7.79
N LYS A 9 -1.69 -10.62 -9.02
CA LYS A 9 -0.36 -11.21 -9.28
C LYS A 9 0.79 -10.34 -8.73
N LYS A 10 0.67 -9.02 -8.83
CA LYS A 10 1.73 -8.09 -8.43
C LYS A 10 1.84 -7.94 -6.92
N PHE A 11 0.70 -7.85 -6.23
CA PHE A 11 0.66 -7.57 -4.80
C PHE A 11 0.58 -8.85 -3.97
N GLY A 12 -0.06 -9.90 -4.49
CA GLY A 12 -0.19 -11.19 -3.82
C GLY A 12 -1.20 -11.21 -2.67
N ASN A 13 -1.56 -10.05 -2.12
CA ASN A 13 -2.58 -9.91 -1.08
C ASN A 13 -3.57 -8.80 -1.43
N TRP A 14 -4.83 -9.00 -1.06
CA TRP A 14 -5.89 -8.02 -1.23
C TRP A 14 -7.05 -8.26 -0.27
N GLU A 15 -7.84 -7.21 -0.06
CA GLU A 15 -9.13 -7.23 0.62
C GLU A 15 -10.15 -6.49 -0.25
N ASP A 16 -11.39 -6.98 -0.28
CA ASP A 16 -12.52 -6.28 -0.88
C ASP A 16 -13.03 -5.21 0.11
N LEU A 17 -13.30 -4.01 -0.40
CA LEU A 17 -13.76 -2.86 0.40
C LEU A 17 -15.29 -2.71 0.32
N PRO A 18 -15.95 -2.11 1.33
CA PRO A 18 -17.42 -1.97 1.36
C PRO A 18 -18.01 -1.16 0.19
N ASP A 19 -17.22 -0.31 -0.45
CA ASP A 19 -17.60 0.49 -1.61
C ASP A 19 -17.51 -0.29 -2.94
N GLY A 20 -17.20 -1.59 -2.87
CA GLY A 20 -16.97 -2.45 -4.03
C GLY A 20 -15.56 -2.34 -4.62
N GLY A 21 -14.72 -1.46 -4.05
CA GLY A 21 -13.31 -1.34 -4.37
C GLY A 21 -12.47 -2.46 -3.77
N ARG A 22 -11.16 -2.32 -3.92
CA ARG A 22 -10.19 -3.24 -3.33
C ARG A 22 -8.96 -2.51 -2.82
N ARG A 23 -8.40 -3.06 -1.75
CA ARG A 23 -7.06 -2.69 -1.30
C ARG A 23 -6.12 -3.86 -1.49
N TYR A 24 -5.10 -3.65 -2.32
CA TYR A 24 -4.00 -4.58 -2.55
C TYR A 24 -2.81 -4.19 -1.68
N TRP A 25 -2.05 -5.17 -1.18
CA TRP A 25 -0.76 -4.88 -0.55
C TRP A 25 0.32 -5.91 -0.83
N LEU A 26 1.57 -5.44 -0.85
CA LEU A 26 2.77 -6.26 -0.95
C LEU A 26 3.69 -5.93 0.23
N ASP A 27 4.03 -6.95 1.00
CA ASP A 27 5.01 -6.86 2.07
C ASP A 27 6.41 -7.19 1.56
N VAL A 28 7.35 -6.27 1.80
CA VAL A 28 8.77 -6.43 1.52
C VAL A 28 9.52 -6.35 2.83
N VAL A 29 10.03 -7.50 3.30
CA VAL A 29 10.84 -7.58 4.50
C VAL A 29 12.26 -7.13 4.17
N GLY A 30 12.71 -6.08 4.85
CA GLY A 30 14.04 -5.51 4.74
C GLY A 30 15.05 -6.19 5.68
N ARG A 31 16.24 -5.59 5.77
CA ARG A 31 17.25 -6.02 6.75
C ARG A 31 16.83 -5.60 8.16
N LEU A 32 17.29 -6.33 9.18
CA LEU A 32 17.09 -6.00 10.59
C LEU A 32 15.61 -5.93 11.03
N GLY A 33 14.74 -6.75 10.44
CA GLY A 33 13.33 -6.85 10.86
C GLY A 33 12.41 -5.71 10.40
N TRP A 34 12.95 -4.71 9.69
CA TRP A 34 12.14 -3.65 9.11
C TRP A 34 11.28 -4.19 7.97
N ARG A 35 10.08 -3.62 7.78
CA ARG A 35 9.16 -4.02 6.72
C ARG A 35 8.64 -2.80 5.97
N ALA A 36 8.74 -2.84 4.66
CA ALA A 36 8.00 -1.93 3.79
C ALA A 36 6.73 -2.61 3.30
N ARG A 37 5.58 -1.94 3.41
CA ARG A 37 4.32 -2.38 2.81
C ARG A 37 3.91 -1.41 1.72
N TYR A 38 3.77 -1.90 0.50
CA TYR A 38 3.18 -1.12 -0.59
C TYR A 38 1.68 -1.37 -0.60
N LEU A 39 0.88 -0.31 -0.58
CA LEU A 39 -0.57 -0.38 -0.61
C LEU A 39 -1.11 0.31 -1.86
N LYS A 40 -2.10 -0.31 -2.48
CA LYS A 40 -2.84 0.24 -3.62
C LYS A 40 -4.32 0.07 -3.39
N GLU A 41 -5.04 1.18 -3.40
CA GLU A 41 -6.50 1.20 -3.32
C GLU A 41 -7.10 1.53 -4.68
N VAL A 42 -8.14 0.80 -5.04
CA VAL A 42 -8.88 0.98 -6.30
C VAL A 42 -10.38 0.98 -6.04
N ASP A 43 -11.13 1.66 -6.92
CA ASP A 43 -12.60 1.58 -6.94
C ASP A 43 -13.10 0.25 -7.56
N ALA A 44 -14.41 0.07 -7.63
CA ALA A 44 -15.06 -1.11 -8.21
C ALA A 44 -14.73 -1.34 -9.71
N ARG A 45 -14.17 -0.35 -10.39
CA ARG A 45 -13.73 -0.41 -11.80
C ARG A 45 -12.22 -0.61 -11.93
N GLU A 46 -11.52 -0.92 -10.82
CA GLU A 46 -10.06 -1.00 -10.74
C GLU A 46 -9.34 0.34 -11.08
N THR A 47 -10.04 1.47 -10.98
CA THR A 47 -9.44 2.81 -11.06
C THR A 47 -8.65 3.05 -9.78
N THR A 48 -7.37 3.41 -9.90
CA THR A 48 -6.53 3.68 -8.72
C THR A 48 -7.01 4.94 -8.02
N LEU A 49 -7.37 4.80 -6.74
CA LEU A 49 -7.76 5.90 -5.86
C LEU A 49 -6.58 6.39 -5.04
N ARG A 50 -5.74 5.46 -4.56
CA ARG A 50 -4.58 5.77 -3.72
C ARG A 50 -3.44 4.78 -3.94
N PHE A 51 -2.22 5.26 -3.88
CA PHE A 51 -1.03 4.42 -3.83
C PHE A 51 -0.03 5.00 -2.84
N TRP A 52 0.33 4.21 -1.84
CA TRP A 52 1.25 4.66 -0.79
C TRP A 52 2.13 3.53 -0.29
N GLN A 53 3.19 3.91 0.40
CA GLN A 53 4.13 3.01 1.03
C GLN A 53 4.15 3.30 2.51
N GLU A 54 4.09 2.26 3.32
CA GLU A 54 4.26 2.34 4.77
C GLU A 54 5.55 1.64 5.16
N ILE A 55 6.33 2.27 6.03
CA ILE A 55 7.54 1.69 6.61
C ILE A 55 7.25 1.35 8.06
N TYR A 56 7.57 0.11 8.42
CA TYR A 56 7.43 -0.44 9.75
C TYR A 56 8.81 -0.76 10.33
N ASP A 57 9.02 -0.38 11.59
CA ASP A 57 10.21 -0.77 12.34
C ASP A 57 10.18 -2.26 12.73
N GLU A 58 11.24 -2.72 13.39
CA GLU A 58 11.38 -4.11 13.88
C GLU A 58 10.30 -4.53 14.88
N GLN A 59 9.64 -3.58 15.54
CA GLN A 59 8.56 -3.81 16.50
C GLN A 59 7.19 -3.82 15.81
N GLY A 60 7.15 -3.64 14.49
CA GLY A 60 5.92 -3.58 13.71
C GLY A 60 5.18 -2.25 13.86
N ARG A 61 5.84 -1.19 14.36
CA ARG A 61 5.26 0.15 14.45
C ARG A 61 5.48 0.89 13.14
N ARG A 62 4.45 1.55 12.63
CA ARG A 62 4.54 2.36 11.41
C ARG A 62 5.29 3.65 11.72
N VAL A 63 6.46 3.83 11.12
CA VAL A 63 7.34 4.99 11.35
C VAL A 63 7.27 6.01 10.21
N GLU A 64 6.88 5.59 9.02
CA GLU A 64 6.85 6.45 7.83
C GLU A 64 5.72 6.07 6.88
N VAL A 65 5.14 7.08 6.23
CA VAL A 65 4.14 6.91 5.18
C VAL A 65 4.49 7.83 4.01
N HIS A 66 4.63 7.25 2.80
CA HIS A 66 4.82 8.03 1.57
C HIS A 66 3.63 7.82 0.66
N GLU A 67 2.83 8.86 0.49
CA GLU A 67 1.75 8.85 -0.48
C GLU A 67 2.29 9.28 -1.84
N LYS A 68 2.11 8.42 -2.85
CA LYS A 68 2.62 8.61 -4.22
C LYS A 68 1.50 8.96 -5.20
N TYR A 69 0.25 8.66 -4.85
CA TYR A 69 -0.96 8.94 -5.62
C TYR A 69 -2.14 9.11 -4.65
N PRO A 70 -3.06 10.06 -4.88
CA PRO A 70 -3.25 10.87 -6.09
C PRO A 70 -2.28 12.04 -6.28
N VAL A 71 -1.70 12.52 -5.19
CA VAL A 71 -0.66 13.55 -5.16
C VAL A 71 0.53 12.97 -4.42
N ASP A 72 1.74 13.11 -4.97
CA ASP A 72 2.95 12.71 -4.25
C ASP A 72 3.20 13.74 -3.13
N THR A 73 2.91 13.36 -1.90
CA THR A 73 3.10 14.23 -0.72
C THR A 73 4.50 14.11 -0.14
N GLY A 74 5.36 13.28 -0.73
CA GLY A 74 6.67 12.95 -0.19
C GLY A 74 6.61 12.15 1.10
N HIS A 75 7.72 12.18 1.84
CA HIS A 75 7.93 11.40 3.05
C HIS A 75 7.29 12.06 4.27
N GLN A 76 6.30 11.43 4.87
CA GLN A 76 5.75 11.86 6.15
C GLN A 76 6.16 10.88 7.25
N LYS A 77 6.96 11.37 8.20
CA LYS A 77 7.25 10.62 9.44
C LYS A 77 5.98 10.60 10.29
N VAL A 78 5.67 9.45 10.87
CA VAL A 78 4.63 9.36 11.90
C VAL A 78 5.28 9.86 13.19
N GLU A 79 5.00 11.09 13.58
CA GLU A 79 5.35 11.55 14.94
C GLU A 79 4.49 10.76 15.94
N GLY A 80 5.15 10.10 16.88
CA GLY A 80 4.54 9.30 17.93
C GLY A 80 4.09 10.13 19.12
#